data_AF-A0A315GVY2-F1
#
_entry.id   AF-A0A315GVY2-F1
#
_cell.length_a   1.000
_cell.length_b   1.000
_cell.length_c   1.000
_cell.angle_alpha   90.00
_cell.angle_beta   90.00
_cell.angle_gamma   90.00
#
_symmetry.space_group_name_H-M   'P 1'
#
loop_
_entity.id
_entity.type
_entity.pdbx_description
1 polymer ?
#
loop_
_entity_poly.entity_id
_entity_poly.type
_entity_poly.pdbx_seq_one_letter_code
_entity_poly.pdbx_strand_id
1 'polypeptide(L)'
;MERNRLARQIIDTCLEMTRLGLNQGTAGNVSVRYQGGLLITPTGIPYEKLTESHIVFIDADGQHEQGKLPSSEWRFHMAAYQTRPDANAVVHNHAVHCTAVSILNRPIPAIHYMIAAAGGNSIPCAPYATFGTRELSDHVAVALKNRKATLLQHHGLIACEENLDKALWLAHEVEVLAQLYLSTLAIVDPVPVLDDEAIAIVLEKFKTYGLRIEE
;
A
#
# COMPACT_ATOMS: atom_id res chain seq x y z
N MET A 1 -5.34 -22.03 -3.87
CA MET A 1 -6.33 -21.06 -4.39
C MET A 1 -6.26 -21.06 -5.91
N GLU A 2 -7.41 -21.04 -6.60
CA GLU A 2 -7.46 -20.98 -8.05
C GLU A 2 -7.06 -19.58 -8.55
N ARG A 3 -6.14 -19.51 -9.51
CA ARG A 3 -5.62 -18.26 -10.11
C ARG A 3 -6.73 -17.29 -10.54
N ASN A 4 -7.76 -17.80 -11.21
CA ASN A 4 -8.84 -16.96 -11.75
C ASN A 4 -9.61 -16.24 -10.65
N ARG A 5 -9.80 -16.89 -9.49
CA ARG A 5 -10.46 -16.27 -8.34
C ARG A 5 -9.63 -15.10 -7.79
N LEU A 6 -8.32 -15.29 -7.62
CA LEU A 6 -7.41 -14.21 -7.18
C LEU A 6 -7.34 -13.07 -8.21
N ALA A 7 -7.36 -13.39 -9.50
CA ALA A 7 -7.39 -12.39 -10.56
C ALA A 7 -8.66 -11.52 -10.49
N ARG A 8 -9.84 -12.12 -10.24
CA ARG A 8 -11.07 -11.35 -10.00
C ARG A 8 -10.96 -10.45 -8.79
N GLN A 9 -10.46 -10.97 -7.66
CA GLN A 9 -10.29 -10.16 -6.45
C GLN A 9 -9.34 -8.98 -6.67
N ILE A 10 -8.25 -9.15 -7.43
CA ILE A 10 -7.36 -8.04 -7.83
C ILE A 10 -8.15 -6.98 -8.62
N ILE A 11 -8.94 -7.40 -9.62
CA ILE A 11 -9.74 -6.49 -10.45
C ILE A 11 -10.79 -5.75 -9.60
N ASP A 12 -11.52 -6.47 -8.74
CA ASP A 12 -12.50 -5.88 -7.83
C ASP A 12 -11.83 -4.86 -6.89
N THR A 13 -10.63 -5.15 -6.39
CA THR A 13 -9.83 -4.22 -5.58
C THR A 13 -9.46 -2.96 -6.36
N CYS A 14 -9.07 -3.09 -7.63
CA CYS A 14 -8.77 -1.95 -8.50
C CYS A 14 -10.00 -1.06 -8.74
N LEU A 15 -11.15 -1.67 -8.98
CA LEU A 15 -12.42 -0.96 -9.17
C LEU A 15 -12.84 -0.25 -7.88
N GLU A 16 -12.75 -0.93 -6.74
CA GLU A 16 -13.09 -0.35 -5.44
C GLU A 16 -12.13 0.75 -5.02
N MET A 17 -10.82 0.59 -5.27
CA MET A 17 -9.82 1.63 -5.06
C MET A 17 -10.13 2.91 -5.87
N THR A 18 -10.68 2.75 -7.08
CA THR A 18 -11.16 3.87 -7.90
C THR A 18 -12.43 4.49 -7.32
N ARG A 19 -13.39 3.66 -6.87
CA ARG A 19 -14.64 4.11 -6.23
C ARG A 19 -14.38 4.93 -4.95
N LEU A 20 -13.37 4.56 -4.18
CA LEU A 20 -12.93 5.27 -2.97
C LEU A 20 -12.12 6.55 -3.27
N GLY A 21 -11.85 6.86 -4.54
CA GLY A 21 -11.09 8.05 -4.94
C GLY A 21 -9.58 7.96 -4.68
N LEU A 22 -9.06 6.76 -4.37
CA LEU A 22 -7.64 6.55 -4.07
C LEU A 22 -6.77 6.43 -5.32
N ASN A 23 -7.37 6.08 -6.45
CA ASN A 23 -6.67 5.95 -7.72
C ASN A 23 -7.26 6.89 -8.78
N GLN A 24 -6.37 7.43 -9.62
CA GLN A 24 -6.72 8.23 -10.79
C GLN A 24 -6.02 7.65 -12.03
N GLY A 25 -6.81 7.32 -13.05
CA GLY A 25 -6.30 6.70 -14.27
C GLY A 25 -5.65 5.34 -14.00
N THR A 26 -4.44 5.13 -14.51
CA THR A 26 -3.71 3.84 -14.46
C THR A 26 -2.50 3.88 -13.52
N ALA A 27 -2.47 4.78 -12.55
CA ALA A 27 -1.31 4.97 -11.68
C ALA A 27 -1.12 3.82 -10.69
N GLY A 28 -2.19 3.44 -9.99
CA GLY A 28 -2.12 2.39 -8.98
C GLY A 28 -1.83 1.01 -9.55
N ASN A 29 -1.38 0.11 -8.68
CA ASN A 29 -1.21 -1.30 -9.01
C ASN A 29 -1.43 -2.16 -7.77
N VAL A 30 -1.92 -3.38 -8.01
CA VAL A 30 -2.37 -4.29 -6.95
C VAL A 30 -1.78 -5.67 -7.23
N SER A 31 -1.28 -6.32 -6.19
CA SER A 31 -0.79 -7.69 -6.29
C SER A 31 -1.19 -8.56 -5.11
N VAL A 32 -1.11 -9.87 -5.31
CA VAL A 32 -1.20 -10.88 -4.26
C VAL A 32 -0.04 -11.86 -4.36
N ARG A 33 0.40 -12.40 -3.21
CA ARG A 33 1.38 -13.48 -3.15
C ARG A 33 0.80 -14.74 -3.78
N TYR A 34 1.54 -15.39 -4.67
CA TYR A 34 1.07 -16.58 -5.38
C TYR A 34 2.23 -17.47 -5.82
N GLN A 35 2.20 -18.76 -5.46
CA GLN A 35 3.17 -19.79 -5.89
C GLN A 35 4.65 -19.38 -5.77
N GLY A 36 5.04 -18.77 -4.63
CA GLY A 36 6.40 -18.31 -4.37
C GLY A 36 6.77 -16.97 -5.03
N GLY A 37 5.96 -16.50 -5.98
CA GLY A 37 6.03 -15.17 -6.58
C GLY A 37 4.76 -14.36 -6.29
N LEU A 38 4.23 -13.68 -7.32
CA LEU A 38 3.05 -12.82 -7.20
C LEU A 38 2.20 -12.77 -8.48
N LEU A 39 0.90 -12.52 -8.30
CA LEU A 39 0.00 -12.08 -9.37
C LEU A 39 -0.17 -10.56 -9.25
N ILE A 40 -0.01 -9.82 -10.34
CA ILE A 40 -0.07 -8.35 -10.36
C ILE A 40 -0.85 -7.82 -11.56
N THR A 41 -1.43 -6.64 -11.40
CA THR A 41 -2.00 -5.86 -12.50
C THR A 41 -0.95 -5.58 -13.60
N PRO A 42 -1.35 -5.58 -14.88
CA PRO A 42 -0.49 -5.20 -15.98
C PRO A 42 -0.25 -3.69 -16.03
N THR A 43 0.74 -3.26 -16.81
CA THR A 43 0.93 -1.84 -17.12
C THR A 43 -0.04 -1.35 -18.20
N GLY A 44 -0.48 -0.08 -18.11
CA GLY A 44 -1.13 0.64 -19.21
C GLY A 44 -2.54 0.21 -19.60
N ILE A 45 -3.22 -0.63 -18.80
CA ILE A 45 -4.61 -1.05 -19.03
C ILE A 45 -5.53 -0.35 -18.02
N PRO A 46 -6.52 0.45 -18.47
CA PRO A 46 -7.55 1.00 -17.59
C PRO A 46 -8.29 -0.09 -16.84
N TYR A 47 -8.60 0.14 -15.56
CA TYR A 47 -9.16 -0.90 -14.68
C TYR A 47 -10.51 -1.44 -15.17
N GLU A 48 -11.34 -0.59 -15.78
CA GLU A 48 -12.62 -0.99 -16.36
C GLU A 48 -12.49 -1.91 -17.59
N LYS A 49 -11.28 -2.06 -18.14
CA LYS A 49 -10.97 -2.98 -19.25
C LYS A 49 -10.16 -4.19 -18.81
N LEU A 50 -9.83 -4.30 -17.52
CA LEU A 50 -9.12 -5.46 -17.01
C LEU A 50 -10.01 -6.71 -17.09
N THR A 51 -9.35 -7.83 -17.35
CA THR A 51 -9.94 -9.17 -17.36
C THR A 51 -8.95 -10.11 -16.71
N GLU A 52 -9.38 -11.29 -16.28
CA GLU A 52 -8.52 -12.24 -15.57
C GLU A 52 -7.29 -12.65 -16.40
N SER A 53 -7.43 -12.68 -17.73
CA SER A 53 -6.33 -12.98 -18.64
C SER A 53 -5.24 -11.90 -18.67
N HIS A 54 -5.56 -10.66 -18.29
CA HIS A 54 -4.60 -9.57 -18.22
C HIS A 54 -3.70 -9.63 -16.98
N ILE A 55 -4.12 -10.31 -15.91
CA ILE A 55 -3.32 -10.45 -14.68
C ILE A 55 -2.07 -11.26 -14.97
N VAL A 56 -0.93 -10.70 -14.53
CA VAL A 56 0.41 -11.19 -14.85
C VAL A 56 0.98 -11.93 -13.65
N PHE A 57 1.47 -13.14 -13.86
CA PHE A 57 2.29 -13.83 -12.89
C PHE A 57 3.76 -13.41 -13.04
N ILE A 58 4.43 -13.20 -11.91
CA ILE A 58 5.88 -13.04 -11.80
C ILE A 58 6.37 -14.05 -10.78
N ASP A 59 7.38 -14.86 -11.15
CA ASP A 59 7.97 -15.83 -10.24
C ASP A 59 8.93 -15.19 -9.22
N ALA A 60 9.51 -16.02 -8.36
CA ALA A 60 10.42 -15.56 -7.30
C ALA A 60 11.72 -14.92 -7.84
N ASP A 61 12.12 -15.26 -9.06
CA ASP A 61 13.33 -14.76 -9.72
C ASP A 61 13.06 -13.47 -10.52
N GLY A 62 11.80 -13.01 -10.54
CA GLY A 62 11.39 -11.80 -11.25
C GLY A 62 11.12 -12.01 -12.74
N GLN A 63 10.98 -13.26 -13.20
CA GLN A 63 10.56 -13.55 -14.57
C GLN A 63 9.03 -13.49 -14.66
N HIS A 64 8.52 -12.75 -15.64
CA HIS A 64 7.09 -12.61 -15.87
C HIS A 64 6.60 -13.46 -17.04
N GLU A 65 5.30 -13.72 -17.08
CA GLU A 65 4.68 -14.49 -18.16
C GLU A 65 5.00 -13.94 -19.55
N GLN A 66 5.32 -14.84 -20.48
CA GLN A 66 5.57 -14.50 -21.87
C GLN A 66 4.33 -13.83 -22.49
N GLY A 67 4.56 -12.72 -23.21
CA GLY A 67 3.49 -12.00 -23.90
C GLY A 67 2.65 -11.08 -23.00
N LYS A 68 2.99 -10.95 -21.71
CA LYS A 68 2.35 -10.00 -20.80
C LYS A 68 3.37 -9.04 -20.20
N LEU A 69 2.95 -7.80 -19.97
CA LEU A 69 3.75 -6.78 -19.32
C LEU A 69 3.15 -6.49 -17.93
N PRO A 70 3.86 -6.79 -16.83
CA PRO A 70 3.39 -6.43 -15.49
C PRO A 70 3.43 -4.90 -15.31
N SER A 71 2.87 -4.40 -14.19
CA SER A 71 3.14 -3.03 -13.74
C SER A 71 4.64 -2.72 -13.80
N SER A 72 5.01 -1.50 -14.22
CA SER A 72 6.39 -1.01 -14.20
C SER A 72 7.03 -1.03 -12.81
N GLU A 73 6.21 -1.18 -11.77
CA GLU A 73 6.59 -1.04 -10.38
C GLU A 73 6.55 -2.35 -9.59
N TRP A 74 6.43 -3.47 -10.28
CA TRP A 74 6.41 -4.81 -9.69
C TRP A 74 7.56 -5.09 -8.70
N ARG A 75 8.72 -4.43 -8.88
CA ARG A 75 9.91 -4.65 -8.05
C ARG A 75 9.67 -4.32 -6.58
N PHE A 76 8.97 -3.23 -6.25
CA PHE A 76 8.70 -2.93 -4.86
C PHE A 76 7.59 -3.80 -4.26
N HIS A 77 6.70 -4.39 -5.08
CA HIS A 77 5.76 -5.41 -4.60
C HIS A 77 6.53 -6.66 -4.18
N MET A 78 7.49 -7.09 -4.99
CA MET A 78 8.38 -8.20 -4.64
C MET A 78 9.18 -7.88 -3.37
N ALA A 79 9.76 -6.68 -3.27
CA ALA A 79 10.50 -6.26 -2.08
C ALA A 79 9.61 -6.21 -0.82
N ALA A 80 8.35 -5.76 -0.93
CA ALA A 80 7.39 -5.79 0.16
C ALA A 80 7.13 -7.23 0.63
N TYR A 81 6.88 -8.17 -0.28
CA TYR A 81 6.69 -9.58 0.06
C TYR A 81 7.92 -10.26 0.66
N GLN A 82 9.13 -9.87 0.26
CA GLN A 82 10.38 -10.38 0.83
C GLN A 82 10.65 -9.79 2.22
N THR A 83 10.33 -8.51 2.42
CA THR A 83 10.51 -7.79 3.70
C THR A 83 9.50 -8.23 4.73
N ARG A 84 8.26 -8.48 4.31
CA ARG A 84 7.12 -8.83 5.15
C ARG A 84 6.57 -10.20 4.76
N PRO A 85 7.07 -11.30 5.37
CA PRO A 85 6.54 -12.64 5.12
C PRO A 85 5.06 -12.81 5.47
N ASP A 86 4.54 -11.97 6.37
CA ASP A 86 3.13 -11.87 6.77
C ASP A 86 2.22 -11.19 5.73
N ALA A 87 2.80 -10.45 4.78
CA ALA A 87 2.02 -9.82 3.71
C ALA A 87 1.66 -10.82 2.61
N ASN A 88 0.37 -10.85 2.23
CA ASN A 88 -0.14 -11.63 1.10
C ASN A 88 -0.84 -10.78 0.05
N ALA A 89 -1.08 -9.49 0.31
CA ALA A 89 -1.56 -8.53 -0.65
C ALA A 89 -0.85 -7.19 -0.48
N VAL A 90 -0.65 -6.50 -1.61
CA VAL A 90 -0.02 -5.18 -1.66
C VAL A 90 -0.85 -4.28 -2.58
N VAL A 91 -1.21 -3.11 -2.06
CA VAL A 91 -1.91 -2.05 -2.79
C VAL A 91 -0.97 -0.84 -2.88
N HIS A 92 -0.76 -0.35 -4.10
CA HIS A 92 -0.05 0.89 -4.37
C HIS A 92 -0.97 1.85 -5.12
N ASN A 93 -0.92 3.13 -4.74
CA ASN A 93 -1.65 4.20 -5.41
C ASN A 93 -0.97 5.57 -5.20
N HIS A 94 -1.49 6.57 -5.90
CA HIS A 94 -1.09 7.97 -5.82
C HIS A 94 -2.22 8.82 -5.21
N ALA A 95 -2.83 8.35 -4.12
CA ALA A 95 -3.89 9.10 -3.44
C ALA A 95 -3.40 10.50 -3.04
N VAL A 96 -4.26 11.51 -3.19
CA VAL A 96 -3.83 12.92 -3.29
C VAL A 96 -3.24 13.43 -1.98
N HIS A 97 -3.81 13.08 -0.83
CA HIS A 97 -3.33 13.57 0.45
C HIS A 97 -2.05 12.85 0.86
N CYS A 98 -1.97 11.53 0.67
CA CYS A 98 -0.73 10.77 0.84
C CYS A 98 0.42 11.35 0.00
N THR A 99 0.15 11.60 -1.28
CA THR A 99 1.12 12.17 -2.21
C THR A 99 1.53 13.58 -1.80
N ALA A 100 0.60 14.41 -1.33
CA ALA A 100 0.91 15.74 -0.84
C ALA A 100 1.80 15.72 0.42
N VAL A 101 1.55 14.81 1.37
CA VAL A 101 2.46 14.63 2.52
C VAL A 101 3.83 14.10 2.06
N SER A 102 3.87 13.19 1.09
CA SER A 102 5.12 12.63 0.58
C SER A 102 5.97 13.68 -0.17
N ILE A 103 5.35 14.66 -0.83
CA ILE A 103 6.03 15.82 -1.42
C ILE A 103 6.74 16.66 -0.34
N LEU A 104 6.15 16.78 0.86
CA LEU A 104 6.77 17.46 1.99
C LEU A 104 7.90 16.65 2.64
N ASN A 105 8.09 15.39 2.23
CA ASN A 105 9.03 14.44 2.82
C ASN A 105 8.91 14.34 4.35
N ARG A 106 7.67 14.37 4.85
CA ARG A 106 7.37 14.21 6.28
C ARG A 106 6.74 12.83 6.52
N PRO A 107 7.05 12.17 7.65
CA PRO A 107 6.19 11.10 8.13
C PRO A 107 4.84 11.67 8.60
N ILE A 108 3.79 10.84 8.63
CA ILE A 108 2.56 11.17 9.35
C ILE A 108 2.77 10.76 10.82
N PRO A 109 2.71 11.68 11.79
CA PRO A 109 2.85 11.35 13.21
C PRO A 109 1.52 10.92 13.83
N ALA A 110 1.51 10.52 15.11
CA ALA A 110 0.36 10.01 15.84
C ALA A 110 -0.73 11.06 16.18
N ILE A 111 -1.23 11.77 15.17
CA ILE A 111 -2.33 12.75 15.30
C ILE A 111 -3.69 12.10 15.57
N HIS A 112 -3.81 10.79 15.33
CA HIS A 112 -5.02 10.01 15.55
C HIS A 112 -4.67 8.56 15.89
N TYR A 113 -5.43 7.93 16.79
CA TYR A 113 -5.11 6.59 17.30
C TYR A 113 -5.12 5.49 16.22
N MET A 114 -5.87 5.68 15.13
CA MET A 114 -5.94 4.72 14.01
C MET A 114 -4.60 4.52 13.30
N ILE A 115 -3.60 5.38 13.53
CA ILE A 115 -2.24 5.18 13.01
C ILE A 115 -1.63 3.84 13.44
N ALA A 116 -2.08 3.30 14.58
CA ALA A 116 -1.70 1.98 15.07
C ALA A 116 -2.05 0.84 14.10
N ALA A 117 -2.98 1.06 13.15
CA ALA A 117 -3.36 0.07 12.13
C ALA A 117 -2.19 -0.28 11.22
N ALA A 118 -1.29 0.68 11.00
CA ALA A 118 -0.06 0.47 10.24
C ALA A 118 1.07 -0.19 11.06
N GLY A 119 0.81 -0.57 12.31
CA GLY A 119 1.76 -1.27 13.18
C GLY A 119 2.66 -0.38 14.02
N GLY A 120 2.31 0.89 14.28
CA GLY A 120 3.07 1.75 15.18
C GLY A 120 2.51 3.15 15.35
N ASN A 121 3.37 4.10 15.73
CA ASN A 121 3.04 5.50 16.02
C ASN A 121 3.26 6.46 14.84
N SER A 122 3.48 5.94 13.62
CA SER A 122 3.81 6.75 12.46
C SER A 122 3.59 6.04 11.12
N ILE A 123 3.35 6.81 10.06
CA ILE A 123 3.51 6.37 8.67
C ILE A 123 4.81 6.97 8.13
N PRO A 124 5.85 6.16 7.82
CA PRO A 124 7.12 6.66 7.33
C PRO A 124 7.00 7.21 5.90
N CYS A 125 7.98 8.01 5.49
CA CYS A 125 8.16 8.46 4.12
C CYS A 125 9.51 7.95 3.59
N ALA A 126 9.46 7.02 2.65
CA ALA A 126 10.64 6.46 2.00
C ALA A 126 11.26 7.52 1.06
N PRO A 127 12.59 7.72 1.06
CA PRO A 127 13.24 8.69 0.18
C PRO A 127 12.98 8.42 -1.29
N TYR A 128 12.96 9.49 -2.10
CA TYR A 128 12.73 9.39 -3.53
C TYR A 128 13.82 8.55 -4.21
N ALA A 129 13.39 7.72 -5.15
CA ALA A 129 14.20 7.12 -6.20
C ALA A 129 13.28 6.88 -7.41
N THR A 130 13.84 6.84 -8.61
CA THR A 130 13.04 6.69 -9.84
C THR A 130 12.20 5.41 -9.80
N PHE A 131 10.94 5.48 -10.21
CA PHE A 131 10.02 4.34 -10.22
C PHE A 131 10.58 3.13 -11.00
N GLY A 132 10.21 1.92 -10.59
CA GLY A 132 10.67 0.69 -11.23
C GLY A 132 12.15 0.32 -11.02
N THR A 133 12.91 1.11 -10.24
CA THR A 133 14.33 0.83 -9.92
C THR A 133 14.51 -0.07 -8.71
N ARG A 134 15.72 -0.65 -8.59
CA ARG A 134 16.13 -1.39 -7.40
C ARG A 134 16.26 -0.49 -6.18
N GLU A 135 16.81 0.71 -6.35
CA GLU A 135 17.00 1.70 -5.29
C GLU A 135 15.68 2.04 -4.57
N LEU A 136 14.60 2.30 -5.33
CA LEU A 136 13.28 2.53 -4.75
C LEU A 136 12.79 1.32 -3.94
N SER A 137 13.05 0.12 -4.45
CA SER A 137 12.66 -1.12 -3.78
C SER A 137 13.40 -1.32 -2.46
N ASP A 138 14.68 -0.94 -2.39
CA ASP A 138 15.48 -1.01 -1.17
C ASP A 138 14.98 0.01 -0.12
N HIS A 139 14.59 1.23 -0.53
CA HIS A 139 13.96 2.20 0.37
C HIS A 139 12.60 1.71 0.92
N VAL A 140 11.75 1.13 0.06
CA VAL A 140 10.46 0.54 0.46
C VAL A 140 10.67 -0.59 1.46
N ALA A 141 11.64 -1.48 1.20
CA ALA A 141 11.97 -2.59 2.11
C ALA A 141 12.38 -2.08 3.50
N VAL A 142 13.20 -1.03 3.59
CA VAL A 142 13.59 -0.44 4.89
C VAL A 142 12.37 0.13 5.62
N ALA A 143 11.52 0.89 4.93
CA ALA A 143 10.36 1.54 5.54
C ALA A 143 9.30 0.54 6.02
N LEU A 144 9.12 -0.58 5.32
CA LEU A 144 8.13 -1.61 5.66
C LEU A 144 8.59 -2.63 6.70
N LYS A 145 9.85 -2.61 7.17
CA LYS A 145 10.33 -3.57 8.20
C LYS A 145 9.42 -3.65 9.43
N ASN A 146 9.00 -2.48 9.93
CA ASN A 146 8.21 -2.36 11.15
C ASN A 146 6.87 -1.64 10.92
N ARG A 147 6.44 -1.51 9.67
CA ARG A 147 5.20 -0.85 9.28
C ARG A 147 4.52 -1.59 8.15
N LYS A 148 3.20 -1.52 8.12
CA LYS A 148 2.38 -2.10 7.05
C LYS A 148 2.14 -1.14 5.88
N ALA A 149 2.44 0.14 6.05
CA ALA A 149 2.33 1.14 5.00
C ALA A 149 3.49 2.15 5.05
N THR A 150 3.84 2.72 3.90
CA THR A 150 4.79 3.83 3.79
C THR A 150 4.39 4.77 2.67
N LEU A 151 4.61 6.07 2.88
CA LEU A 151 4.65 7.05 1.81
C LEU A 151 5.94 6.86 0.99
N LEU A 152 5.91 7.28 -0.27
CA LEU A 152 7.05 7.32 -1.18
C LEU A 152 7.21 8.79 -1.60
N GLN A 153 8.34 9.42 -1.23
CA GLN A 153 8.58 10.85 -1.45
C GLN A 153 8.38 11.22 -2.92
N HIS A 154 7.62 12.30 -3.20
CA HIS A 154 7.24 12.75 -4.55
C HIS A 154 6.55 11.69 -5.44
N HIS A 155 5.91 10.70 -4.83
CA HIS A 155 5.38 9.56 -5.58
C HIS A 155 3.97 9.12 -5.13
N GLY A 156 3.82 8.54 -3.94
CA GLY A 156 2.54 7.98 -3.53
C GLY A 156 2.60 7.15 -2.23
N LEU A 157 1.84 6.06 -2.17
CA LEU A 157 1.66 5.20 -1.01
C LEU A 157 1.75 3.72 -1.40
N ILE A 158 2.37 2.90 -0.53
CA ILE A 158 2.26 1.44 -0.56
C ILE A 158 1.70 0.93 0.78
N ALA A 159 0.73 0.03 0.72
CA ALA A 159 0.13 -0.63 1.89
C ALA A 159 0.09 -2.15 1.68
N CYS A 160 0.43 -2.90 2.72
CA CYS A 160 0.59 -4.35 2.71
C CYS A 160 -0.19 -4.98 3.85
N GLU A 161 -0.94 -6.05 3.57
CA GLU A 161 -1.70 -6.80 4.57
C GLU A 161 -1.83 -8.27 4.20
N GLU A 162 -2.46 -9.05 5.08
CA GLU A 162 -2.69 -10.49 4.91
C GLU A 162 -3.70 -10.85 3.81
N ASN A 163 -4.48 -9.89 3.29
CA ASN A 163 -5.40 -10.05 2.16
C ASN A 163 -5.73 -8.69 1.50
N LEU A 164 -6.36 -8.75 0.32
CA LEU A 164 -6.65 -7.57 -0.52
C LEU A 164 -7.57 -6.56 0.16
N ASP A 165 -8.63 -7.04 0.80
CA ASP A 165 -9.62 -6.19 1.48
C ASP A 165 -8.98 -5.39 2.62
N LYS A 166 -8.13 -6.03 3.44
CA LYS A 166 -7.38 -5.36 4.51
C LYS A 166 -6.31 -4.41 3.96
N ALA A 167 -5.64 -4.77 2.86
CA ALA A 167 -4.65 -3.90 2.23
C ALA A 167 -5.30 -2.63 1.66
N LEU A 168 -6.46 -2.77 1.02
CA LEU A 168 -7.24 -1.65 0.51
C LEU A 168 -7.80 -0.77 1.64
N TRP A 169 -8.35 -1.40 2.69
CA TRP A 169 -8.81 -0.68 3.89
C TRP A 169 -7.68 0.13 4.53
N LEU A 170 -6.49 -0.47 4.69
CA LEU A 170 -5.34 0.23 5.26
C LEU A 170 -4.89 1.39 4.36
N ALA A 171 -4.86 1.19 3.04
CA ALA A 171 -4.53 2.27 2.10
C ALA A 171 -5.52 3.45 2.21
N HIS A 172 -6.82 3.15 2.39
CA HIS A 172 -7.84 4.17 2.60
C HIS A 172 -7.67 4.91 3.94
N GLU A 173 -7.42 4.18 5.04
CA GLU A 173 -7.21 4.78 6.35
C GLU A 173 -5.98 5.70 6.37
N VAL A 174 -4.89 5.33 5.69
CA VAL A 174 -3.70 6.17 5.56
C VAL A 174 -3.99 7.45 4.78
N GLU A 175 -4.84 7.40 3.75
CA GLU A 175 -5.28 8.59 3.03
C GLU A 175 -6.10 9.55 3.93
N VAL A 176 -6.99 9.00 4.77
CA VAL A 176 -7.74 9.80 5.77
C VAL A 176 -6.78 10.45 6.77
N LEU A 177 -5.80 9.69 7.30
CA LEU A 177 -4.77 10.23 8.19
C LEU A 177 -3.94 11.35 7.52
N ALA A 178 -3.58 11.18 6.25
CA ALA A 178 -2.86 12.19 5.48
C ALA A 178 -3.71 13.46 5.29
N GLN A 179 -5.00 13.32 5.00
CA GLN A 179 -5.94 14.44 4.89
C GLN A 179 -6.06 15.22 6.20
N LEU A 180 -6.22 14.52 7.33
CA LEU A 180 -6.26 15.12 8.66
C LEU A 180 -4.95 15.87 8.96
N TYR A 181 -3.81 15.26 8.64
CA TYR A 181 -2.50 15.85 8.88
C TYR A 181 -2.31 17.15 8.11
N LEU A 182 -2.59 17.15 6.80
CA LEU A 182 -2.47 18.36 5.97
C LEU A 182 -3.43 19.46 6.42
N SER A 183 -4.67 19.11 6.77
CA SER A 183 -5.70 20.06 7.20
C SER A 183 -5.32 20.76 8.51
N THR A 184 -4.74 20.02 9.46
CA THR A 184 -4.29 20.56 10.75
C THR A 184 -2.96 21.29 10.64
N LEU A 185 -2.02 20.80 9.83
CA LEU A 185 -0.72 21.42 9.58
C LEU A 185 -0.84 22.82 8.97
N ALA A 186 -1.88 23.07 8.17
CA ALA A 186 -2.19 24.40 7.63
C ALA A 186 -2.60 25.43 8.70
N ILE A 187 -2.95 24.99 9.91
CA ILE A 187 -3.39 25.84 11.02
C ILE A 187 -2.29 25.94 12.09
N VAL A 188 -1.58 24.85 12.38
CA VAL A 188 -0.54 24.78 13.42
C VAL A 188 0.58 23.80 13.05
N ASP A 189 1.84 24.24 13.21
CA ASP A 189 3.05 23.40 13.07
C ASP A 189 3.93 23.59 14.33
N PRO A 190 4.22 22.52 15.12
CA PRO A 190 3.79 21.13 14.93
C PRO A 190 2.33 20.88 15.32
N VAL A 191 1.69 19.93 14.61
CA VAL A 191 0.37 19.40 14.96
C VAL A 191 0.47 18.61 16.29
N PRO A 192 -0.45 18.78 17.25
CA PRO A 192 -0.49 17.97 18.47
C PRO A 192 -0.62 16.46 18.19
N VAL A 193 0.04 15.63 19.01
CA VAL A 193 0.10 14.17 18.84
C VAL A 193 -0.24 13.43 20.13
N LEU A 194 -0.64 12.17 20.00
CA LEU A 194 -0.65 11.21 21.10
C LEU A 194 0.79 10.80 21.46
N ASP A 195 1.02 10.53 22.75
CA ASP A 195 2.29 9.98 23.22
C ASP A 195 2.44 8.49 22.91
N ASP A 196 3.66 7.97 23.07
CA ASP A 196 4.00 6.59 22.73
C ASP A 196 3.30 5.58 23.66
N GLU A 197 3.07 5.95 24.93
CA GLU A 197 2.32 5.15 25.89
C GLU A 197 0.86 4.96 25.45
N ALA A 198 0.19 6.01 24.99
CA ALA A 198 -1.16 5.92 24.46
C ALA A 198 -1.23 5.03 23.21
N ILE A 199 -0.26 5.16 22.29
CA ILE A 199 -0.21 4.31 21.10
C ILE A 199 0.09 2.85 21.45
N ALA A 200 0.95 2.57 22.44
CA ALA A 200 1.20 1.21 22.92
C ALA A 200 -0.10 0.55 23.43
N ILE A 201 -0.93 1.27 24.18
CA ILE A 201 -2.24 0.78 24.64
C ILE A 201 -3.15 0.45 23.45
N VAL A 202 -3.17 1.30 22.41
CA VAL A 202 -4.00 1.09 21.21
C VAL A 202 -3.53 -0.12 20.42
N LEU A 203 -2.23 -0.32 20.26
CA LEU A 203 -1.65 -1.49 19.59
C LEU A 203 -2.07 -2.80 20.28
N GLU A 204 -2.04 -2.84 21.62
CA GLU A 204 -2.53 -4.01 22.37
C GLU A 204 -4.02 -4.25 22.14
N LYS A 205 -4.84 -3.19 22.11
CA LYS A 205 -6.27 -3.31 21.78
C LYS A 205 -6.51 -3.80 20.36
N PHE A 206 -5.69 -3.40 19.39
CA PHE A 206 -5.80 -3.83 18.00
C PHE A 206 -5.52 -5.32 17.76
N LYS A 207 -4.85 -6.01 18.70
CA LYS A 207 -4.77 -7.48 18.65
C LYS A 207 -6.15 -8.15 18.77
N THR A 208 -7.12 -7.45 19.36
CA THR A 208 -8.49 -7.94 19.57
C THR A 208 -9.56 -7.19 18.76
N TYR A 209 -9.19 -6.03 18.20
CA TYR A 209 -10.06 -5.07 17.51
C TYR A 209 -9.45 -4.66 16.16
N GLY A 210 -10.20 -4.73 15.06
CA GLY A 210 -9.72 -4.40 13.72
C GLY A 210 -10.73 -4.83 12.66
N LEU A 211 -10.47 -4.53 11.38
CA LEU A 211 -11.34 -5.00 10.28
C LEU A 211 -11.46 -6.53 10.35
N ARG A 212 -12.67 -7.00 10.66
CA ARG A 212 -13.03 -8.41 10.59
C ARG A 212 -13.71 -8.62 9.25
N ILE A 213 -13.15 -9.51 8.46
CA ILE A 213 -13.77 -9.95 7.22
C ILE A 213 -14.31 -11.33 7.54
N GLU A 214 -15.64 -11.46 7.52
CA GLU A 214 -16.28 -12.77 7.62
C GLU A 214 -15.99 -13.54 6.32
N GLU A 215 -15.52 -14.78 6.43
CA GLU A 215 -15.20 -15.66 5.29
C GLU A 215 -16.44 -16.09 4.49
#